data_AF-A0A3C2A7Y6-F1
#
_entry.id   AF-A0A3C2A7Y6-F1
#
_cell.length_a   1.000
_cell.length_b   1.000
_cell.length_c   1.000
_cell.angle_alpha   90.00
_cell.angle_beta   90.00
_cell.angle_gamma   90.00
#
_symmetry.space_group_name_H-M   'P 1'
#
loop_
_entity.id
_entity.type
_entity.pdbx_description
1 polymer ?
#
loop_
_entity_poly.entity_id
_entity_poly.type
_entity_poly.pdbx_seq_one_letter_code
_entity_poly.pdbx_strand_id
1 'polypeptide(L)'
;MHGTEDRNVKYEIAEDAITFWIDRNQTACSPQVSTLPDRVPDIVLSVENYLHGNGQDETVVEYFKVISGEHDWFGEPGTDKDVDATIEAWRFFLTIRSQRPNLVTDSF
;
A
#
# COMPACT_ATOMS: atom_id res chain seq x y z
N MET A 1 0.90 4.69 -0.80
CA MET A 1 -0.01 4.57 -1.97
C MET A 1 0.24 5.76 -2.87
N HIS A 2 0.30 5.57 -4.18
CA HIS A 2 0.52 6.69 -5.11
C HIS A 2 -0.02 6.37 -6.51
N GLY A 3 -0.57 7.39 -7.18
CA GLY A 3 -0.96 7.36 -8.57
C GLY A 3 0.23 7.50 -9.52
N THR A 4 0.22 6.78 -10.64
CA THR A 4 1.30 6.85 -11.65
C THR A 4 1.20 8.05 -12.58
N GLU A 5 0.03 8.70 -12.64
CA GLU A 5 -0.24 9.92 -13.43
C GLU A 5 -0.47 11.14 -12.52
N ASP A 6 0.06 11.11 -11.30
CA ASP A 6 0.06 12.25 -10.40
C ASP A 6 0.89 13.41 -11.00
N ARG A 7 0.17 14.46 -11.39
CA ARG A 7 0.73 15.67 -12.00
C ARG A 7 1.31 16.68 -11.01
N ASN A 8 1.08 16.50 -9.71
CA ASN A 8 1.55 17.38 -8.65
C ASN A 8 2.86 16.87 -8.05
N VAL A 9 2.95 15.57 -7.81
CA VAL A 9 4.11 14.88 -7.28
C VAL A 9 4.44 13.71 -8.20
N LYS A 10 5.63 13.71 -8.80
CA LYS A 10 5.97 12.66 -9.77
C LYS A 10 6.10 11.31 -9.08
N TYR A 11 5.72 10.26 -9.80
CA TYR A 11 5.72 8.88 -9.30
C TYR A 11 7.09 8.41 -8.81
N GLU A 12 8.20 8.86 -9.41
CA GLU A 12 9.56 8.45 -9.02
C GLU A 12 9.90 8.85 -7.58
N ILE A 13 9.26 9.90 -7.04
CA ILE A 13 9.41 10.30 -5.64
C ILE A 13 8.80 9.26 -4.70
N ALA A 14 7.70 8.62 -5.11
CA ALA A 14 7.11 7.52 -4.36
C ALA A 14 8.02 6.29 -4.41
N GLU A 15 8.64 6.01 -5.55
CA GLU A 15 9.62 4.93 -5.69
C GLU A 15 10.83 5.14 -4.76
N ASP A 16 11.41 6.35 -4.75
CA ASP A 16 12.50 6.73 -3.83
C ASP A 16 12.12 6.53 -2.35
N ALA A 17 10.90 6.93 -1.97
CA ALA A 17 10.40 6.74 -0.62
C ALA A 17 10.30 5.25 -0.24
N ILE A 18 9.85 4.41 -1.15
CA ILE A 18 9.77 2.96 -0.92
C ILE A 18 11.15 2.33 -0.82
N THR A 19 12.09 2.71 -1.70
CA THR A 19 13.49 2.27 -1.61
C THR A 19 14.09 2.64 -0.25
N PHE A 20 13.89 3.87 0.22
CA PHE A 20 14.35 4.30 1.54
C PHE A 20 13.81 3.39 2.66
N TRP A 21 12.51 3.08 2.67
CA TRP A 21 11.92 2.25 3.72
C TRP A 21 12.36 0.79 3.65
N ILE A 22 12.53 0.23 2.45
CA ILE A 22 13.09 -1.11 2.25
C ILE A 22 14.49 -1.21 2.86
N ASP A 23 15.36 -0.25 2.53
CA ASP A 23 16.74 -0.21 3.01
C ASP A 23 16.79 0.01 4.52
N ARG A 24 16.00 0.97 5.02
CA ARG A 24 15.96 1.36 6.43
C ARG A 24 15.47 0.23 7.33
N ASN A 25 14.53 -0.58 6.85
CA ASN A 25 13.93 -1.69 7.58
C ASN A 25 14.57 -3.04 7.22
N GLN A 26 15.57 -3.07 6.33
CA GLN A 26 16.28 -4.27 5.89
C GLN A 26 15.33 -5.39 5.39
N THR A 27 14.25 -5.02 4.69
CA THR A 27 13.28 -6.00 4.15
C THR A 27 13.84 -6.73 2.94
N ALA A 28 13.14 -7.79 2.49
CA ALA A 28 13.46 -8.47 1.24
C ALA A 28 13.41 -7.48 0.05
N CYS A 29 14.43 -7.51 -0.82
CA CYS A 29 14.49 -6.63 -2.01
C CYS A 29 13.40 -6.95 -3.04
N SER A 30 12.95 -8.21 -3.10
CA SER A 30 11.86 -8.63 -3.99
C SER A 30 10.54 -8.70 -3.21
N PRO A 31 9.51 -7.93 -3.61
CA PRO A 31 8.21 -7.96 -2.98
C PRO A 31 7.39 -9.19 -3.40
N GLN A 32 6.43 -9.56 -2.57
CA GLN A 32 5.24 -10.27 -3.03
C GLN A 32 4.32 -9.26 -3.72
N VAL A 33 3.92 -9.54 -4.96
CA VAL A 33 3.08 -8.64 -5.75
C VAL A 33 1.71 -9.27 -5.96
N SER A 34 0.66 -8.48 -5.73
CA SER A 34 -0.72 -8.86 -6.00
C SER A 34 -1.49 -7.69 -6.61
N THR A 35 -2.68 -7.95 -7.13
CA THR A 35 -3.57 -6.91 -7.65
C THR A 35 -4.85 -6.89 -6.82
N LEU A 36 -5.34 -5.70 -6.50
CA LEU A 36 -6.62 -5.58 -5.82
C LEU A 36 -7.75 -5.88 -6.82
N PRO A 37 -8.86 -6.49 -6.36
CA PRO A 37 -10.03 -6.64 -7.21
C PRO A 37 -10.54 -5.27 -7.66
N ASP A 38 -10.83 -5.15 -8.95
CA ASP A 38 -11.60 -4.05 -9.51
C ASP A 38 -12.97 -3.98 -8.80
N ARG A 39 -13.28 -2.82 -8.21
CA ARG A 39 -14.51 -2.54 -7.47
C ARG A 39 -15.43 -1.59 -8.26
N VAL A 40 -14.94 -0.97 -9.33
CA VAL A 40 -15.65 0.05 -10.12
C VAL A 40 -15.59 -0.31 -11.61
N PRO A 41 -16.65 -0.91 -12.17
CA PRO A 41 -16.67 -1.44 -13.54
C PRO A 41 -16.38 -0.47 -14.69
N ASP A 42 -16.39 0.84 -14.43
CA ASP A 42 -16.34 1.90 -15.45
C ASP A 42 -15.01 2.70 -15.44
N ILE A 43 -14.09 2.39 -14.54
CA ILE A 43 -12.79 3.04 -14.42
C ILE A 43 -11.73 1.95 -14.49
N VAL A 44 -10.94 1.91 -15.57
CA VAL A 44 -9.91 0.87 -15.76
C VAL A 44 -8.64 1.28 -15.00
N LEU A 45 -8.71 1.30 -13.67
CA LEU A 45 -7.56 1.50 -12.81
C LEU A 45 -7.19 0.17 -12.17
N SER A 46 -5.96 -0.27 -12.42
CA SER A 46 -5.41 -1.46 -11.76
C SER A 46 -4.60 -1.01 -10.57
N VAL A 47 -4.86 -1.58 -9.39
CA VAL A 47 -4.08 -1.30 -8.19
C VAL A 47 -3.19 -2.49 -7.88
N GLU A 48 -1.87 -2.27 -8.00
CA GLU A 48 -0.86 -3.26 -7.63
C GLU A 48 -0.44 -3.05 -6.18
N ASN A 49 -0.48 -4.12 -5.39
CA ASN A 49 0.01 -4.18 -4.02
C ASN A 49 1.37 -4.88 -3.99
N TYR A 50 2.31 -4.25 -3.31
CA TYR A 50 3.68 -4.71 -3.14
C TYR A 50 3.96 -4.87 -1.65
N LEU A 51 4.25 -6.10 -1.23
CA LEU A 51 4.60 -6.42 0.16
C LEU A 51 6.05 -6.89 0.26
N HIS A 52 6.89 -6.06 0.88
CA HIS A 52 8.26 -6.41 1.26
C HIS A 52 8.28 -6.92 2.70
N GLY A 53 8.39 -8.24 2.85
CA GLY A 53 8.49 -8.90 4.17
C GLY A 53 9.92 -9.10 4.66
N ASN A 54 10.05 -9.85 5.76
CA ASN A 54 11.33 -10.30 6.33
C ASN A 54 12.32 -9.18 6.68
N GLY A 55 11.81 -8.02 7.11
CA GLY A 55 12.66 -6.94 7.62
C GLY A 55 13.26 -7.22 8.99
N GLN A 56 14.18 -6.34 9.40
CA GLN A 56 14.70 -6.30 10.76
C GLN A 56 13.53 -6.19 11.76
N ASP A 57 13.61 -6.93 12.87
CA ASP A 57 12.55 -7.03 13.88
C ASP A 57 11.20 -7.44 13.27
N GLU A 58 11.26 -8.31 12.25
CA GLU A 58 10.11 -8.81 11.48
C GLU A 58 9.28 -7.68 10.85
N THR A 59 9.89 -6.52 10.61
CA THR A 59 9.21 -5.37 9.99
C THR A 59 8.81 -5.70 8.55
N VAL A 60 7.73 -5.08 8.08
CA VAL A 60 7.29 -5.17 6.69
C VAL A 60 7.11 -3.76 6.11
N VAL A 61 7.22 -3.64 4.80
CA VAL A 61 6.89 -2.44 4.03
C VAL A 61 5.85 -2.82 2.99
N GLU A 62 4.68 -2.17 3.02
CA GLU A 62 3.59 -2.39 2.07
C GLU A 62 3.32 -1.11 1.28
N TYR A 63 3.16 -1.25 -0.04
CA TYR A 63 2.94 -0.14 -0.95
C TYR A 63 1.90 -0.48 -2.01
N PHE A 64 1.08 0.51 -2.38
CA PHE A 64 0.04 0.38 -3.39
C PHE A 64 0.33 1.37 -4.53
N LYS A 65 0.51 0.81 -5.73
CA LYS A 65 0.67 1.56 -6.98
C LYS A 65 -0.66 1.59 -7.71
N VAL A 66 -1.17 2.79 -7.96
CA VAL A 66 -2.41 2.98 -8.72
C VAL A 66 -2.05 3.29 -10.17
N ILE A 67 -2.23 2.30 -11.04
CA ILE A 67 -1.93 2.44 -12.47
C ILE A 67 -2.92 3.42 -13.09
N SER A 68 -2.42 4.44 -13.77
CA SER A 68 -3.16 5.59 -14.31
C SER A 68 -3.86 6.48 -13.26
N GLY A 69 -3.57 6.31 -11.97
CA GLY A 69 -4.14 7.15 -10.90
C GLY A 69 -3.51 8.54 -10.80
N GLU A 70 -4.30 9.55 -10.42
CA GLU A 70 -3.86 10.94 -10.25
C GLU A 70 -3.48 11.28 -8.79
N HIS A 71 -3.34 12.59 -8.48
CA HIS A 71 -3.10 13.11 -7.14
C HIS A 71 -4.39 13.11 -6.31
N ASP A 72 -4.74 11.95 -5.76
CA ASP A 72 -6.01 11.76 -5.08
C ASP A 72 -5.88 11.22 -3.66
N TRP A 73 -6.92 11.51 -2.87
CA TRP A 73 -7.21 10.74 -1.68
C TRP A 73 -8.07 9.53 -2.06
N PHE A 74 -7.41 8.41 -2.35
CA PHE A 74 -8.08 7.19 -2.81
C PHE A 74 -9.13 6.69 -1.79
N GLY A 75 -10.36 6.51 -2.28
CA GLY A 75 -11.54 6.14 -1.47
C GLY A 75 -12.50 7.28 -1.13
N GLU A 76 -12.16 8.54 -1.38
CA GLU A 76 -13.08 9.67 -1.18
C GLU A 76 -14.11 9.82 -2.33
N PRO A 77 -15.25 10.48 -2.10
CA PRO A 77 -16.19 10.78 -3.18
C PRO A 77 -15.53 11.63 -4.27
N GLY A 78 -15.52 11.10 -5.49
CA GLY A 78 -14.97 11.80 -6.66
C GLY A 78 -13.55 11.38 -7.05
N THR A 79 -12.93 10.46 -6.29
CA THR A 79 -11.64 9.84 -6.64
C THR A 79 -11.84 8.40 -7.12
N ASP A 80 -10.73 7.74 -7.48
CA ASP A 80 -10.67 6.29 -7.62
C ASP A 80 -11.16 5.59 -6.33
N LYS A 81 -11.95 4.52 -6.49
CA LYS A 81 -12.56 3.72 -5.43
C LYS A 81 -12.24 2.22 -5.53
N ASP A 82 -11.39 1.81 -6.47
CA ASP A 82 -10.85 0.45 -6.51
C ASP A 82 -9.94 0.18 -5.30
N VAL A 83 -9.42 1.26 -4.71
CA VAL A 83 -8.71 1.24 -3.44
C VAL A 83 -9.19 2.36 -2.51
N ASP A 84 -9.22 2.05 -1.21
CA ASP A 84 -9.54 3.00 -0.14
C ASP A 84 -8.35 3.03 0.82
N ALA A 85 -7.67 4.18 0.88
CA ALA A 85 -6.44 4.33 1.66
C ALA A 85 -6.67 4.07 3.16
N THR A 86 -7.84 4.42 3.69
CA THR A 86 -8.18 4.22 5.10
C THR A 86 -8.39 2.74 5.38
N ILE A 87 -9.15 2.05 4.53
CA ILE A 87 -9.40 0.61 4.67
C ILE A 87 -8.09 -0.18 4.58
N GLU A 88 -7.23 0.13 3.61
CA GLU A 88 -5.97 -0.60 3.45
C GLU A 88 -4.99 -0.32 4.60
N ALA A 89 -4.95 0.91 5.15
CA ALA A 89 -4.18 1.19 6.37
C ALA A 89 -4.64 0.34 7.57
N TRP A 90 -5.96 0.17 7.76
CA TRP A 90 -6.46 -0.70 8.82
C TRP A 90 -6.14 -2.18 8.58
N ARG A 91 -6.25 -2.64 7.32
CA ARG A 91 -5.89 -4.02 6.94
C ARG A 91 -4.42 -4.33 7.19
N PHE A 92 -3.53 -3.37 6.95
CA PHE A 92 -2.12 -3.50 7.29
C PHE A 92 -1.95 -3.84 8.79
N PHE A 93 -2.51 -3.03 9.69
CA PHE A 93 -2.41 -3.27 11.13
C PHE A 93 -3.04 -4.60 11.56
N LEU A 94 -4.18 -4.96 10.98
CA LEU A 94 -4.85 -6.23 11.27
C LEU A 94 -4.01 -7.44 10.83
N THR A 95 -3.33 -7.35 9.68
CA THR A 95 -2.45 -8.41 9.17
C THR A 95 -1.24 -8.60 10.08
N ILE A 96 -0.60 -7.52 10.51
CA ILE A 96 0.52 -7.59 11.45
C ILE A 96 0.08 -8.16 12.80
N ARG A 97 -1.11 -7.79 13.29
CA ARG A 97 -1.69 -8.37 14.50
C ARG A 97 -1.94 -9.88 14.37
N SER A 98 -2.48 -10.32 13.23
CA SER A 98 -2.73 -11.74 12.96
C SER A 98 -1.44 -12.56 12.93
N GLN A 99 -0.37 -11.99 12.37
CA GLN A 99 0.96 -12.61 12.34
C GLN A 99 1.68 -12.56 13.70
N ARG A 100 1.28 -11.65 14.61
CA ARG A 100 1.85 -11.50 15.97
C ARG A 100 0.76 -11.53 17.06
N PRO A 101 0.13 -12.69 17.31
CA PRO A 101 -1.05 -12.81 18.17
C PRO A 101 -0.85 -12.44 19.65
N ASN A 102 0.40 -12.29 20.11
CA ASN A 102 0.74 -12.08 21.53
C ASN A 102 1.13 -10.64 21.91
N LEU A 103 0.98 -9.66 21.02
CA LEU A 103 1.45 -8.27 21.26
C LEU A 103 0.36 -7.25 21.62
N VAL A 104 -0.93 -7.61 21.69
CA VAL A 104 -1.99 -6.65 22.02
C VAL A 104 -3.04 -7.28 22.93
N THR A 105 -3.00 -6.94 24.23
CA THR A 105 -4.12 -7.14 25.15
C THR A 105 -4.97 -5.87 25.20
N ASP A 106 -5.60 -5.49 24.09
CA ASP A 106 -6.58 -4.40 24.13
C ASP A 106 -7.82 -4.84 23.34
N SER A 107 -8.87 -5.12 24.12
CA SER A 107 -10.24 -5.28 23.67
C SER A 107 -10.83 -3.92 23.32
N PHE A 108 -11.29 -3.76 22.08
CA PHE A 108 -12.31 -2.77 21.74
C PHE A 108 -13.69 -3.39 21.87
#